data_AF-R7SKY4-F1
#
_entry.id   AF-R7SKY4-F1
#
_cell.length_a   1.000
_cell.length_b   1.000
_cell.length_c   1.000
_cell.angle_alpha   90.00
_cell.angle_beta   90.00
_cell.angle_gamma   90.00
#
_symmetry.space_group_name_H-M   'P 1'
#
loop_
_entity.id
_entity.type
_entity.pdbx_description
1 polymer ?
#
loop_
_entity_poly.entity_id
_entity_poly.type
_entity_poly.pdbx_seq_one_letter_code
_entity_poly.pdbx_strand_id
1 'polypeptide(L)'
;MRPKDFSRVIPKPVVLLVYINGERARALLDTGSMADFMSTTLVDQLGLKKDILAKPLPVQLAVHGSRSKINCSVMAEFSYQDIRCQRRFDVVNLDNYDIILGTPFLFQHQVAIGLNPTRVSIGSLSPVDIRGEDVAVVSSAAADLLEDELEKIREQLKREAADLCQDGANAELPPLREINHTIPLIDETKVYSWRPSKCPEALKPIWAEKKRAYLAS
;
A
#
# COMPACT_ATOMS: atom_id res chain seq x y z
N MET A 1 -14.57 -9.03 -9.30
CA MET A 1 -14.18 -9.08 -10.73
C MET A 1 -14.94 -10.23 -11.37
N ARG A 2 -15.69 -10.02 -12.46
CA ARG A 2 -16.35 -11.11 -13.21
C ARG A 2 -15.55 -11.37 -14.49
N PRO A 3 -14.85 -12.51 -14.62
CA PRO A 3 -14.22 -12.85 -15.89
C PRO A 3 -15.31 -13.01 -16.95
N LYS A 4 -15.18 -12.30 -18.07
CA LYS A 4 -16.07 -12.43 -19.22
C LYS A 4 -15.59 -13.62 -20.06
N ASP A 5 -15.95 -14.82 -19.62
CA ASP A 5 -15.70 -16.07 -20.34
C ASP A 5 -17.05 -16.78 -20.52
N PHE A 6 -17.38 -17.14 -21.77
CA PHE A 6 -18.68 -17.70 -22.14
C PHE A 6 -18.86 -19.16 -21.70
N SER A 7 -17.78 -19.83 -21.28
CA SER A 7 -17.78 -21.29 -21.03
C SER A 7 -17.45 -21.69 -19.58
N ARG A 8 -16.84 -20.79 -18.81
CA ARG A 8 -16.30 -21.13 -17.49
C ARG A 8 -17.39 -21.11 -16.41
N VAL A 9 -17.68 -22.28 -15.84
CA VAL A 9 -18.50 -22.40 -14.63
C VAL A 9 -17.66 -21.93 -13.43
N ILE A 10 -18.15 -20.93 -12.71
CA ILE A 10 -17.49 -20.39 -11.51
C ILE A 10 -18.49 -20.32 -10.34
N PRO A 11 -18.06 -20.64 -9.10
CA PRO A 11 -18.90 -20.44 -7.93
C PRO A 11 -19.18 -18.94 -7.75
N LYS A 12 -20.40 -18.61 -7.32
CA LYS A 12 -20.76 -17.23 -6.99
C LYS A 12 -20.06 -16.82 -5.68
N PRO A 13 -19.61 -15.56 -5.56
CA PRO A 13 -19.13 -15.03 -4.29
C PRO A 13 -20.21 -15.10 -3.21
N VAL A 14 -19.79 -15.13 -1.94
CA VAL A 14 -20.71 -15.15 -0.80
C VAL A 14 -21.20 -13.74 -0.54
N VAL A 15 -22.49 -13.52 -0.80
CA VAL A 15 -23.13 -12.20 -0.68
C VAL A 15 -24.27 -12.30 0.32
N LEU A 16 -24.30 -11.39 1.27
CA LEU A 16 -25.33 -11.27 2.30
C LEU A 16 -26.26 -10.10 1.98
N LEU A 17 -27.53 -10.26 2.31
CA LEU A 17 -28.46 -9.14 2.44
C LEU A 17 -28.36 -8.63 3.88
N VAL A 18 -27.87 -7.41 4.04
CA VAL A 18 -27.69 -6.74 5.33
C VAL A 18 -28.52 -5.47 5.37
N TYR A 19 -28.57 -4.82 6.53
CA TYR A 19 -29.25 -3.55 6.69
C TYR A 19 -28.32 -2.49 7.26
N ILE A 20 -28.39 -1.28 6.70
CA ILE A 20 -27.70 -0.08 7.17
C ILE A 20 -28.75 0.94 7.54
N ASN A 21 -28.81 1.35 8.81
CA ASN A 21 -29.84 2.24 9.33
C ASN A 21 -31.27 1.80 8.95
N GLY A 22 -31.51 0.48 8.89
CA GLY A 22 -32.80 -0.11 8.53
C GLY A 22 -33.03 -0.31 7.02
N GLU A 23 -32.17 0.19 6.15
CA GLU A 23 -32.28 0.06 4.70
C GLU A 23 -31.45 -1.11 4.15
N ARG A 24 -31.99 -1.82 3.16
CA ARG A 24 -31.35 -3.03 2.60
C ARG A 24 -30.10 -2.69 1.79
N ALA A 25 -29.01 -3.43 2.02
CA ALA A 25 -27.77 -3.33 1.28
C ALA A 25 -27.20 -4.71 0.94
N ARG A 26 -26.50 -4.82 -0.19
CA ARG A 26 -25.81 -6.05 -0.62
C ARG A 26 -24.35 -6.01 -0.15
N ALA A 27 -24.01 -6.89 0.78
CA ALA A 27 -22.68 -7.01 1.34
C ALA A 27 -21.93 -8.22 0.77
N LEU A 28 -20.74 -8.00 0.22
CA LEU A 28 -19.79 -9.07 -0.12
C LEU A 28 -19.01 -9.49 1.13
N LEU A 29 -18.94 -10.79 1.43
CA LEU A 29 -17.95 -11.30 2.39
C LEU A 29 -16.61 -11.46 1.69
N ASP A 30 -15.58 -10.80 2.19
CA ASP A 30 -14.25 -10.81 1.60
C ASP A 30 -13.17 -11.05 2.65
N THR A 31 -12.68 -12.29 2.73
CA THR A 31 -11.57 -12.66 3.62
C THR A 31 -10.24 -12.02 3.22
N GLY A 32 -10.13 -11.48 1.99
CA GLY A 32 -8.94 -10.80 1.49
C GLY A 32 -8.93 -9.30 1.77
N SER A 33 -10.00 -8.73 2.32
CA SER A 33 -10.07 -7.30 2.64
C SER A 33 -9.61 -7.02 4.08
N MET A 34 -8.68 -6.09 4.26
CA MET A 34 -8.20 -5.65 5.57
C MET A 34 -9.08 -4.57 6.24
N ALA A 35 -10.17 -4.15 5.57
CA ALA A 35 -11.11 -3.16 6.08
C ALA A 35 -12.55 -3.48 5.65
N ASP A 36 -13.50 -2.87 6.35
CA ASP A 36 -14.91 -2.89 5.97
C ASP A 36 -15.20 -1.65 5.13
N PHE A 37 -15.74 -1.85 3.93
CA PHE A 37 -15.96 -0.78 2.96
C PHE A 37 -17.44 -0.53 2.72
N MET A 38 -17.79 0.74 2.46
CA MET A 38 -19.11 1.15 1.99
C MET A 38 -18.99 1.93 0.69
N SER A 39 -19.92 1.69 -0.24
CA SER A 39 -19.97 2.39 -1.52
C SER A 39 -20.32 3.86 -1.33
N THR A 40 -19.70 4.74 -2.11
CA THR A 40 -20.09 6.17 -2.15
C THR A 40 -21.56 6.36 -2.48
N THR A 41 -22.12 5.51 -3.36
CA THR A 41 -23.52 5.56 -3.78
C THR A 41 -24.47 5.27 -2.62
N LEU A 42 -24.19 4.25 -1.79
CA LEU A 42 -25.02 3.94 -0.63
C LEU A 42 -24.97 5.06 0.41
N VAL A 43 -23.78 5.60 0.67
CA VAL A 43 -23.58 6.72 1.59
C VAL A 43 -24.43 7.93 1.18
N ASP A 44 -24.42 8.27 -0.11
CA ASP A 44 -25.18 9.39 -0.64
C ASP A 44 -26.69 9.13 -0.61
N GLN A 45 -27.14 7.91 -0.95
CA GLN A 45 -28.55 7.51 -0.91
C GLN A 45 -29.16 7.57 0.49
N LEU A 46 -28.39 7.13 1.50
CA LEU A 46 -28.84 7.11 2.90
C LEU A 46 -28.57 8.43 3.63
N GLY A 47 -27.95 9.41 2.97
CA GLY A 47 -27.61 10.71 3.57
C GLY A 47 -26.71 10.60 4.79
N LEU A 48 -25.80 9.62 4.82
CA LEU A 48 -24.94 9.39 5.99
C LEU A 48 -23.93 10.52 6.18
N LYS A 49 -23.69 10.89 7.44
CA LYS A 49 -22.66 11.86 7.79
C LYS A 49 -21.27 11.27 7.52
N LYS A 50 -20.50 11.94 6.67
CA LYS A 50 -19.12 11.58 6.31
C LYS A 50 -18.14 12.23 7.29
N ASP A 51 -17.28 11.43 7.88
CA ASP A 51 -16.14 11.90 8.65
C ASP A 51 -14.91 11.93 7.74
N ILE A 52 -14.45 13.13 7.39
CA ILE A 52 -13.33 13.34 6.48
C ILE A 52 -12.03 12.99 7.20
N LEU A 53 -11.23 12.12 6.59
CA LEU A 53 -9.93 11.72 7.12
C LEU A 53 -8.92 12.85 6.88
N ALA A 54 -8.14 13.19 7.92
CA ALA A 54 -7.11 14.23 7.83
C ALA A 54 -6.04 13.93 6.77
N LYS A 55 -5.71 12.64 6.61
CA LYS A 55 -4.80 12.14 5.57
C LYS A 55 -5.53 11.04 4.78
N PRO A 56 -5.64 11.15 3.45
CA PRO A 56 -6.21 10.09 2.62
C PRO A 56 -5.42 8.79 2.76
N LEU A 57 -6.12 7.67 2.97
CA LEU A 57 -5.49 6.36 3.09
C LEU A 57 -5.39 5.70 1.70
N PRO A 58 -4.20 5.30 1.24
CA PRO A 58 -4.07 4.54 0.00
C PRO A 58 -4.66 3.14 0.19
N VAL A 59 -5.53 2.72 -0.74
CA VAL A 59 -6.06 1.37 -0.81
C VAL A 59 -5.27 0.60 -1.86
N GLN A 60 -4.56 -0.43 -1.41
CA GLN A 60 -3.93 -1.38 -2.30
C GLN A 60 -4.97 -2.41 -2.76
N LEU A 61 -5.27 -2.39 -4.04
CA LEU A 61 -6.19 -3.32 -4.68
C LEU A 61 -5.42 -4.52 -5.24
N ALA A 62 -6.11 -5.65 -5.43
CA ALA A 62 -5.52 -6.91 -5.87
C ALA A 62 -4.91 -6.89 -7.29
N VAL A 63 -5.08 -5.81 -8.06
CA VAL A 63 -4.54 -5.68 -9.43
C VAL A 63 -3.46 -4.61 -9.46
N HIS A 64 -2.28 -4.98 -9.97
CA HIS A 64 -1.16 -4.07 -10.13
C HIS A 64 -1.56 -2.85 -10.97
N GLY A 65 -1.32 -1.64 -10.45
CA GLY A 65 -1.65 -0.38 -11.09
C GLY A 65 -3.01 0.22 -10.72
N SER A 66 -3.92 -0.55 -10.10
CA SER A 66 -5.14 0.02 -9.53
C SER A 66 -4.84 0.67 -8.17
N ARG A 67 -5.12 1.96 -8.06
CA ARG A 67 -4.89 2.76 -6.86
C ARG A 67 -6.18 3.50 -6.53
N SER A 68 -6.78 3.17 -5.41
CA SER A 68 -7.88 3.95 -4.84
C SER A 68 -7.43 4.62 -3.54
N LYS A 69 -8.14 5.66 -3.14
CA LYS A 69 -7.88 6.38 -1.89
C LYS A 69 -9.17 6.46 -1.08
N ILE A 70 -9.07 6.22 0.23
CA ILE A 70 -10.15 6.50 1.18
C ILE A 70 -9.95 7.93 1.65
N ASN A 71 -10.95 8.78 1.43
CA ASN A 71 -10.93 10.17 1.88
C ASN A 71 -11.82 10.39 3.11
N CYS A 72 -12.78 9.51 3.36
CA CYS A 72 -13.70 9.61 4.47
C CYS A 72 -14.16 8.24 4.96
N SER A 73 -14.65 8.22 6.19
CA SER A 73 -15.35 7.08 6.78
C SER A 73 -16.75 7.49 7.22
N VAL A 74 -17.61 6.51 7.46
CA VAL A 74 -18.96 6.73 8.02
C VAL A 74 -19.18 5.80 9.20
N MET A 75 -19.93 6.28 10.19
CA MET A 75 -20.49 5.45 11.25
C MET A 75 -21.96 5.17 10.92
N ALA A 76 -22.36 3.91 10.92
CA ALA A 76 -23.75 3.53 10.67
C ALA A 76 -24.19 2.36 11.56
N GLU A 77 -25.51 2.27 11.80
CA GLU A 77 -26.10 1.10 12.41
C GLU A 77 -26.13 -0.04 11.40
N PHE A 78 -25.34 -1.07 11.66
CA PHE A 78 -25.31 -2.29 10.88
C PHE A 78 -26.20 -3.35 11.54
N SER A 79 -27.00 -4.04 10.73
CA SER A 79 -27.67 -5.26 11.17
C SER A 79 -27.68 -6.38 10.14
N TYR A 80 -27.54 -7.60 10.65
CA TYR A 80 -27.59 -8.84 9.89
C TYR A 80 -28.01 -9.98 10.82
N GLN A 81 -29.13 -10.63 10.53
CA GLN A 81 -29.75 -11.60 11.44
C GLN A 81 -29.93 -10.98 12.84
N ASP A 82 -29.36 -11.60 13.87
CA ASP A 82 -29.43 -11.15 15.26
C ASP A 82 -28.30 -10.17 15.63
N ILE A 83 -27.36 -9.88 14.72
CA ILE A 83 -26.35 -8.85 14.92
C ILE A 83 -26.98 -7.48 14.72
N ARG A 84 -26.79 -6.58 15.68
CA ARG A 84 -27.08 -5.15 15.57
C ARG A 84 -26.03 -4.34 16.32
N CYS A 85 -25.25 -3.53 15.61
CA CYS A 85 -24.18 -2.72 16.21
C CYS A 85 -23.87 -1.46 15.40
N GLN A 86 -23.30 -0.46 16.06
CA GLN A 86 -22.65 0.66 15.36
C GLN A 86 -21.34 0.19 14.75
N ARG A 87 -21.14 0.47 13.46
CA ARG A 87 -19.95 0.04 12.72
C ARG A 87 -19.39 1.18 11.87
N ARG A 88 -18.05 1.27 11.87
CA ARG A 88 -17.31 2.17 10.99
C ARG A 88 -17.10 1.50 9.64
N PHE A 89 -17.35 2.22 8.56
CA PHE A 89 -17.00 1.81 7.21
C PHE A 89 -16.12 2.86 6.55
N ASP A 90 -15.09 2.41 5.84
CA ASP A 90 -14.29 3.29 4.97
C ASP A 90 -15.01 3.44 3.63
N VAL A 91 -15.14 4.69 3.16
CA VAL A 91 -15.92 4.99 1.95
C VAL A 91 -15.04 4.90 0.72
N VAL A 92 -15.44 4.05 -0.22
CA VAL A 92 -14.74 3.85 -1.51
C VAL A 92 -15.75 3.70 -2.65
N ASN A 93 -15.31 3.94 -3.87
CA ASN A 93 -16.15 3.72 -5.05
C ASN A 93 -16.22 2.20 -5.34
N LEU A 94 -17.37 1.58 -5.08
CA LEU A 94 -17.62 0.16 -5.33
C LEU A 94 -18.58 0.00 -6.50
N ASP A 95 -18.24 -0.87 -7.46
CA ASP A 95 -19.05 -1.04 -8.68
C ASP A 95 -20.25 -2.00 -8.52
N ASN A 96 -20.10 -3.11 -7.78
CA ASN A 96 -21.06 -4.24 -7.83
C ASN A 96 -21.73 -4.57 -6.49
N TYR A 97 -21.30 -3.92 -5.41
CA TYR A 97 -21.73 -4.17 -4.04
C TYR A 97 -21.85 -2.85 -3.32
N ASP A 98 -22.79 -2.80 -2.36
CA ASP A 98 -22.97 -1.62 -1.52
C ASP A 98 -21.96 -1.64 -0.36
N ILE A 99 -21.60 -2.84 0.09
CA ILE A 99 -20.71 -3.07 1.23
C ILE A 99 -19.73 -4.21 0.92
N ILE A 100 -18.51 -4.10 1.44
CA ILE A 100 -17.58 -5.22 1.60
C ILE A 100 -17.35 -5.40 3.10
N LEU A 101 -17.64 -6.60 3.61
CA LEU A 101 -17.33 -7.01 4.97
C LEU A 101 -16.01 -7.79 4.94
N GLY A 102 -14.97 -7.14 5.45
CA GLY A 102 -13.61 -7.64 5.45
C GLY A 102 -13.29 -8.43 6.71
N THR A 103 -11.98 -8.66 6.88
CA THR A 103 -11.41 -9.32 8.06
C THR A 103 -11.82 -8.69 9.39
N PRO A 104 -12.04 -7.37 9.55
CA PRO A 104 -12.55 -6.84 10.82
C PRO A 104 -13.92 -7.41 11.19
N PHE A 105 -14.89 -7.41 10.27
CA PHE A 105 -16.20 -8.00 10.53
C PHE A 105 -16.11 -9.50 10.77
N LEU A 106 -15.37 -10.20 9.91
CA LEU A 106 -15.24 -11.65 9.97
C LEU A 106 -14.60 -12.12 11.29
N PHE A 107 -13.57 -11.41 11.75
CA PHE A 107 -12.88 -11.71 13.01
C PHE A 107 -13.76 -11.40 14.22
N GLN A 108 -14.33 -10.18 14.29
CA GLN A 108 -15.09 -9.72 15.45
C GLN A 108 -16.38 -10.53 15.70
N HIS A 109 -16.98 -11.07 14.65
CA HIS A 109 -18.19 -11.91 14.77
C HIS A 109 -17.90 -13.41 14.66
N GLN A 110 -16.62 -13.80 14.64
CA GLN A 110 -16.16 -15.19 14.53
C GLN A 110 -16.87 -15.92 13.38
N VAL A 111 -16.87 -15.29 12.21
CA VAL A 111 -17.61 -15.76 11.04
C VAL A 111 -16.87 -16.94 10.41
N ALA A 112 -17.57 -18.06 10.23
CA ALA A 112 -17.07 -19.17 9.41
C ALA A 112 -17.84 -19.26 8.10
N ILE A 113 -17.10 -19.39 7.00
CA ILE A 113 -17.64 -19.46 5.64
C ILE A 113 -17.34 -20.84 5.07
N GLY A 114 -18.39 -21.60 4.78
CA GLY A 114 -18.32 -22.86 4.04
C GLY A 114 -18.78 -22.67 2.59
N LEU A 115 -18.18 -23.41 1.66
CA LEU A 115 -18.59 -23.47 0.26
C LEU A 115 -18.96 -24.92 -0.11
N ASN A 116 -19.89 -25.09 -1.05
CA ASN A 116 -20.38 -26.39 -1.52
C ASN A 116 -21.00 -27.30 -0.41
N PRO A 117 -22.18 -26.94 0.14
CA PRO A 117 -23.00 -25.77 -0.14
C PRO A 117 -22.50 -24.51 0.58
N THR A 118 -22.82 -23.34 0.04
CA THR A 118 -22.50 -22.07 0.68
C THR A 118 -23.20 -21.95 2.03
N ARG A 119 -22.42 -21.77 3.09
CA ARG A 119 -22.89 -21.61 4.47
C ARG A 119 -22.12 -20.50 5.15
N VAL A 120 -22.81 -19.70 5.94
CA VAL A 120 -22.20 -18.65 6.78
C VAL A 120 -22.72 -18.89 8.20
N SER A 121 -21.80 -19.07 9.14
CA SER A 121 -22.12 -19.19 10.56
C SER A 121 -21.51 -18.04 11.34
N ILE A 122 -22.30 -17.44 12.21
CA ILE A 122 -21.87 -16.38 13.12
C ILE A 122 -21.54 -17.01 14.47
N GLY A 123 -20.31 -16.85 14.94
CA GLY A 123 -19.88 -17.34 16.25
C GLY A 123 -20.22 -16.40 17.40
N SER A 124 -20.25 -15.08 17.14
CA SER A 124 -20.56 -14.06 18.15
C SER A 124 -21.51 -12.97 17.62
N LEU A 125 -22.58 -12.71 18.36
CA LEU A 125 -23.56 -11.66 18.04
C LEU A 125 -23.01 -10.26 18.31
N SER A 126 -22.25 -10.12 19.39
CA SER A 126 -21.52 -8.90 19.72
C SER A 126 -20.13 -8.91 19.10
N PRO A 127 -19.61 -7.78 18.61
CA PRO A 127 -18.25 -7.71 18.12
C PRO A 127 -17.28 -7.98 19.27
N VAL A 128 -16.39 -8.95 19.10
CA VAL A 128 -15.27 -9.18 20.03
C VAL A 128 -14.12 -8.21 19.76
N ASP A 129 -13.24 -8.03 20.74
CA ASP A 129 -12.05 -7.22 20.56
C ASP A 129 -11.08 -7.87 19.57
N ILE A 130 -10.48 -7.06 18.69
CA ILE A 130 -9.46 -7.51 17.75
C ILE A 130 -8.13 -7.58 18.53
N ARG A 131 -7.78 -8.78 19.00
CA ARG A 131 -6.54 -9.07 19.76
C ARG A 131 -6.01 -10.44 19.32
N GLY A 132 -4.68 -10.59 19.26
CA GLY A 132 -4.02 -11.85 18.88
C GLY A 132 -2.72 -11.63 18.13
N GLU A 133 -2.06 -12.73 17.74
CA GLU A 133 -0.80 -12.71 16.98
C GLU A 133 -0.99 -12.18 15.54
N ASP A 134 -2.15 -12.45 14.92
CA ASP A 134 -2.46 -12.11 13.53
C ASP A 134 -3.18 -10.74 13.36
N VAL A 135 -2.83 -9.73 14.18
CA VAL A 135 -3.46 -8.39 14.12
C VAL A 135 -2.49 -7.37 13.50
N ALA A 136 -2.88 -6.80 12.36
CA ALA A 136 -2.16 -5.68 11.74
C ALA A 136 -2.72 -4.34 12.21
N VAL A 137 -1.88 -3.46 12.76
CA VAL A 137 -2.27 -2.10 13.14
C VAL A 137 -2.18 -1.17 11.93
N VAL A 138 -3.31 -0.65 11.45
CA VAL A 138 -3.35 0.33 10.36
C VAL A 138 -2.90 1.69 10.89
N SER A 139 -1.62 1.99 10.74
CA SER A 139 -0.98 3.09 11.45
C SER A 139 -0.85 4.36 10.58
N SER A 140 -1.97 4.99 10.21
CA SER A 140 -1.91 6.27 9.48
C SER A 140 -1.54 7.46 10.36
N ALA A 141 -1.86 7.41 11.66
CA ALA A 141 -1.42 8.41 12.64
C ALA A 141 -0.01 8.12 13.17
N ALA A 142 0.50 6.91 12.96
CA ALA A 142 1.84 6.57 13.39
C ALA A 142 2.91 7.01 12.40
N ALA A 143 2.63 7.51 11.19
CA ALA A 143 3.71 8.02 10.35
C ALA A 143 4.44 9.20 11.02
N ASP A 144 3.69 10.08 11.70
CA ASP A 144 4.28 11.22 12.43
C ASP A 144 4.88 10.79 13.78
N LEU A 145 4.25 9.84 14.51
CA LEU A 145 4.81 9.27 15.75
C LEU A 145 6.01 8.33 15.50
N LEU A 146 6.02 7.62 14.37
CA LEU A 146 7.13 6.80 13.89
C LEU A 146 8.22 7.66 13.31
N GLU A 147 8.01 8.90 12.86
CA GLU A 147 9.12 9.77 12.47
C GLU A 147 10.02 10.03 13.68
N ASP A 148 9.42 10.32 14.85
CA ASP A 148 10.16 10.50 16.10
C ASP A 148 10.83 9.20 16.59
N GLU A 149 10.19 8.04 16.42
CA GLU A 149 10.81 6.74 16.75
C GLU A 149 11.84 6.28 15.72
N LEU A 150 11.62 6.54 14.43
CA LEU A 150 12.55 6.27 13.33
C LEU A 150 13.81 7.11 13.51
N GLU A 151 13.68 8.37 13.93
CA GLU A 151 14.84 9.20 14.18
C GLU A 151 15.63 8.68 15.39
N LYS A 152 14.97 8.19 16.44
CA LYS A 152 15.65 7.50 17.56
C LYS A 152 16.39 6.25 17.09
N ILE A 153 15.78 5.42 16.25
CA ILE A 153 16.41 4.21 15.69
C ILE A 153 17.57 4.58 14.77
N ARG A 154 17.42 5.62 13.93
CA ARG A 154 18.51 6.12 13.08
C ARG A 154 19.69 6.62 13.91
N GLU A 155 19.43 7.39 14.97
CA GLU A 155 20.47 7.86 15.88
C GLU A 155 21.14 6.71 16.63
N GLN A 156 20.37 5.68 17.04
CA GLN A 156 20.93 4.46 17.61
C GLN A 156 21.85 3.75 16.61
N LEU A 157 21.38 3.52 15.38
CA LEU A 157 22.16 2.86 14.32
C LEU A 157 23.41 3.66 13.94
N LYS A 158 23.32 5.00 13.85
CA LYS A 158 24.49 5.87 13.61
C LYS A 158 25.50 5.75 14.74
N ARG A 159 25.05 5.63 16.00
CA ARG A 159 25.92 5.46 17.16
C ARG A 159 26.58 4.08 17.18
N GLU A 160 25.81 3.04 16.88
CA GLU A 160 26.32 1.66 16.81
C GLU A 160 27.32 1.48 15.66
N ALA A 161 27.08 2.13 14.51
CA ALA A 161 27.95 2.09 13.33
C ALA A 161 28.99 3.24 13.29
N ALA A 162 29.19 3.96 14.40
CA ALA A 162 30.13 5.09 14.45
C ALA A 162 31.58 4.63 14.20
N ASP A 163 31.90 3.39 14.53
CA ASP A 163 33.20 2.75 14.27
C ASP A 163 33.42 2.37 12.79
N LEU A 164 32.35 2.12 12.05
CA LEU A 164 32.38 1.78 10.62
C LEU A 164 32.49 3.02 9.72
N CYS A 165 31.87 4.13 10.13
CA CYS A 165 31.82 5.39 9.38
C CYS A 165 32.93 6.36 9.81
N GLN A 166 34.17 5.90 9.88
CA GLN A 166 35.32 6.77 10.16
C GLN A 166 35.59 7.71 8.98
N ASP A 167 36.14 8.89 9.27
CA ASP A 167 36.62 9.81 8.24
C ASP A 167 37.69 9.10 7.40
N GLY A 168 37.40 8.86 6.12
CA GLY A 168 38.29 8.16 5.20
C GLY A 168 39.64 8.84 5.01
N ALA A 169 39.79 10.09 5.46
CA ALA A 169 41.07 10.79 5.52
C ALA A 169 42.00 10.31 6.66
N ASN A 170 41.44 9.76 7.74
CA ASN A 170 42.18 9.32 8.94
C ASN A 170 42.25 7.79 9.09
N ALA A 171 41.47 7.04 8.31
CA ALA A 171 41.49 5.58 8.35
C ALA A 171 42.80 5.04 7.75
N GLU A 172 43.50 4.17 8.49
CA GLU A 172 44.66 3.46 7.98
C GLU A 172 44.26 2.57 6.79
N LEU A 173 45.13 2.51 5.77
CA LEU A 173 44.91 1.63 4.64
C LEU A 173 44.84 0.17 5.13
N PRO A 174 43.88 -0.63 4.65
CA PRO A 174 43.81 -2.03 5.02
C PRO A 174 45.13 -2.75 4.66
N PRO A 175 45.52 -3.76 5.44
CA PRO A 175 46.76 -4.48 5.22
C PRO A 175 46.79 -5.10 3.83
N LEU A 176 47.98 -5.09 3.23
CA LEU A 176 48.26 -5.72 1.94
C LEU A 176 47.86 -7.20 2.01
N ARG A 177 47.04 -7.64 1.05
CA ARG A 177 46.60 -9.04 0.93
C ARG A 177 47.69 -9.89 0.28
N GLU A 178 47.58 -11.21 0.36
CA GLU A 178 48.49 -12.17 -0.30
C GLU A 178 48.59 -11.95 -1.82
N ILE A 179 47.53 -11.39 -2.42
CA ILE A 179 47.52 -10.90 -3.80
C ILE A 179 47.01 -9.45 -3.78
N ASN A 180 47.91 -8.47 -4.03
CA ASN A 180 47.53 -7.09 -4.32
C ASN A 180 47.77 -6.80 -5.80
N HIS A 181 46.73 -6.36 -6.50
CA HIS A 181 46.89 -5.88 -7.86
C HIS A 181 47.46 -4.46 -7.83
N THR A 182 48.61 -4.24 -8.44
CA THR A 182 49.16 -2.90 -8.63
C THR A 182 48.36 -2.21 -9.74
N ILE A 183 47.70 -1.10 -9.42
CA ILE A 183 47.20 -0.17 -10.44
C ILE A 183 48.43 0.64 -10.88
N PRO A 184 48.93 0.49 -12.11
CA PRO A 184 50.01 1.35 -12.59
C PRO A 184 49.48 2.78 -12.63
N LEU A 185 49.96 3.62 -11.71
CA LEU A 185 49.67 5.04 -11.72
C LEU A 185 50.21 5.65 -13.01
N ILE A 186 49.56 6.74 -13.41
CA ILE A 186 49.74 7.45 -14.69
C ILE A 186 51.23 7.61 -15.00
N ASP A 187 51.66 7.07 -16.14
CA ASP A 187 53.00 7.28 -16.68
C ASP A 187 53.13 8.75 -17.13
N GLU A 188 53.91 9.53 -16.39
CA GLU A 188 54.13 10.96 -16.63
C GLU A 188 54.78 11.26 -17.98
N THR A 189 55.43 10.26 -18.59
CA THR A 189 56.04 10.38 -19.93
C THR A 189 55.09 10.02 -21.06
N LYS A 190 53.91 9.48 -20.72
CA LYS A 190 52.93 8.98 -21.69
C LYS A 190 52.10 10.15 -22.24
N VAL A 191 52.45 10.58 -23.44
CA VAL A 191 51.67 11.57 -24.17
C VAL A 191 50.44 10.88 -24.78
N TYR A 192 49.29 11.01 -24.13
CA TYR A 192 48.03 10.52 -24.66
C TYR A 192 47.58 11.41 -25.83
N SER A 193 47.45 10.83 -27.03
CA SER A 193 46.85 11.54 -28.15
C SER A 193 45.35 11.71 -27.89
N TRP A 194 44.94 12.92 -27.50
CA TRP A 194 43.52 13.22 -27.38
C TRP A 194 42.89 13.21 -28.78
N ARG A 195 42.00 12.25 -29.04
CA ARG A 195 41.10 12.31 -30.19
C ARG A 195 39.83 13.04 -29.75
N PRO A 196 39.52 14.21 -30.32
CA PRO A 196 38.22 14.82 -30.10
C PRO A 196 37.15 13.80 -30.48
N SER A 197 36.14 13.65 -29.62
CA SER A 197 34.93 12.91 -29.95
C SER A 197 34.31 13.56 -31.20
N LYS A 198 34.36 12.85 -32.33
CA LYS A 198 33.73 13.32 -33.57
C LYS A 198 32.25 12.95 -33.51
N CYS A 199 31.39 13.94 -33.62
CA CYS A 199 29.97 13.70 -33.85
C CYS A 199 29.79 13.18 -35.29
N PRO A 200 29.14 12.02 -35.50
CA PRO A 200 28.77 11.55 -36.84
C PRO A 200 27.99 12.63 -37.61
N GLU A 201 28.24 12.80 -38.91
CA GLU A 201 27.60 13.86 -39.72
C GLU A 201 26.07 13.88 -39.57
N ALA A 202 25.44 12.71 -39.56
CA ALA A 202 23.99 12.55 -39.40
C ALA A 202 23.45 13.13 -38.08
N LEU A 203 24.27 13.20 -37.03
CA LEU A 203 23.88 13.63 -35.69
C LEU A 203 24.30 15.07 -35.36
N LYS A 204 25.06 15.73 -36.23
CA LYS A 204 25.47 17.13 -36.04
C LYS A 204 24.31 18.11 -35.87
N PRO A 205 23.18 18.01 -36.62
CA PRO A 205 22.05 18.93 -36.46
C PRO A 205 21.45 18.86 -35.05
N ILE A 206 21.22 17.63 -34.57
CA ILE A 206 20.66 17.35 -33.24
C ILE A 206 21.62 17.84 -32.14
N TRP A 207 22.92 17.60 -32.30
CA TRP A 207 23.92 18.07 -31.35
C TRP A 207 23.98 19.60 -31.28
N ALA A 208 23.91 20.29 -32.42
CA ALA A 208 23.95 21.75 -32.48
C ALA A 208 22.69 22.41 -31.88
N GLU A 209 21.52 21.78 -32.03
CA GLU A 209 20.29 22.20 -31.37
C GLU A 209 20.40 22.04 -29.85
N LYS A 210 20.82 20.86 -29.39
CA LYS A 210 20.95 20.56 -27.95
C LYS A 210 22.01 21.42 -27.27
N LYS A 211 23.14 21.67 -27.94
CA LYS A 211 24.19 22.57 -27.46
C LYS A 211 23.66 24.00 -27.27
N ARG A 212 22.87 24.51 -28.21
CA ARG A 212 22.27 25.85 -28.10
C ARG A 212 21.28 25.92 -26.94
N ALA A 213 20.49 24.88 -26.71
CA ALA A 213 19.57 24.82 -25.58
C ALA A 213 20.30 24.91 -24.23
N TYR A 214 21.40 24.17 -24.05
CA TYR A 214 22.18 24.18 -22.80
C TYR A 214 22.95 25.49 -22.55
N LEU A 215 23.30 26.25 -23.58
CA LEU A 215 23.97 27.54 -23.43
C LEU A 215 22.97 28.70 -23.21
N ALA A 216 21.68 28.45 -23.43
CA ALA A 216 20.61 29.42 -23.21
C ALA A 216 19.94 29.28 -21.83
N SER A 217 20.29 28.24 -21.07
CA SER A 217 19.88 27.98 -19.68
C SER A 217 20.96 28.38 -18.69
#